data_AF-A0A1A8P416-F1
#
_entry.id   AF-A0A1A8P416-F1
#
_cell.length_a   1.000
_cell.length_b   1.000
_cell.length_c   1.000
_cell.angle_alpha   90.00
_cell.angle_beta   90.00
_cell.angle_gamma   90.00
#
_symmetry.space_group_name_H-M   'P 1'
#
loop_
_entity.id
_entity.type
_entity.pdbx_description
1 polymer ?
#
loop_
_entity_poly.entity_id
_entity_poly.type
_entity_poly.pdbx_seq_one_letter_code
_entity_poly.pdbx_strand_id
1 'polypeptide(L)'
;AGIIYLSYLLCGWIVLGPYHEKFRSLDTGSECLFSLINGDDMFPTFKNMKQKSRLVWIFSRVYIYSFVSLFIYMILSLFITLITDTYYTIKQQQQSGAPTSELQKFLSECTDLPKSGVYRLDKNSCFLNCCISRCRKRHERLTSEA
;
A
#
# COMPACT_ATOMS: atom_id res chain seq x y z
N ALA A 1 10.16 -1.85 -8.24
CA ALA A 1 10.43 -0.68 -9.10
C ALA A 1 11.85 -0.13 -8.96
N GLY A 2 12.41 0.01 -7.74
CA GLY A 2 13.72 0.65 -7.53
C GLY A 2 14.91 0.05 -8.29
N ILE A 3 15.03 -1.28 -8.36
CA ILE A 3 16.13 -1.95 -9.09
C ILE A 3 16.06 -1.64 -10.60
N ILE A 4 14.85 -1.69 -11.18
CA ILE A 4 14.65 -1.38 -12.60
C ILE A 4 14.97 0.09 -12.87
N TYR A 5 14.51 1.00 -12.01
CA TYR A 5 14.82 2.43 -12.14
C TYR A 5 16.33 2.70 -12.11
N LEU A 6 17.04 2.10 -11.14
CA LEU A 6 18.49 2.24 -11.02
C LEU A 6 19.22 1.64 -12.23
N SER A 7 18.76 0.52 -12.78
CA SER A 7 19.34 -0.08 -13.98
C SER A 7 19.21 0.81 -15.21
N TYR A 8 18.05 1.45 -15.39
CA TYR A 8 17.88 2.46 -16.44
C TYR A 8 18.77 3.69 -16.17
N LEU A 9 18.78 4.21 -14.94
CA LEU A 9 19.62 5.36 -14.58
C LEU A 9 21.11 5.13 -14.86
N LEU A 10 21.66 3.98 -14.47
CA LEU A 10 23.06 3.62 -14.73
C LEU A 10 23.33 3.44 -16.24
N CYS A 11 22.44 2.75 -16.95
CA CYS A 11 22.54 2.56 -18.40
C CYS A 11 22.50 3.92 -19.14
N GLY A 12 21.56 4.78 -18.78
CA GLY A 12 21.41 6.12 -19.32
C GLY A 12 22.62 7.00 -19.05
N TRP A 13 23.16 6.96 -17.83
CA TRP A 13 24.35 7.72 -17.44
C TRP A 13 25.58 7.31 -18.24
N ILE A 14 25.86 6.00 -18.36
CA ILE A 14 27.05 5.50 -19.05
C ILE A 14 26.97 5.75 -20.56
N VAL A 15 25.82 5.49 -21.18
CA VAL A 15 25.70 5.54 -22.65
C VAL A 15 25.39 6.95 -23.16
N LEU A 16 24.52 7.70 -22.48
CA LEU A 16 24.09 9.02 -22.93
C LEU A 16 24.86 10.17 -22.27
N GLY A 17 25.57 9.93 -21.16
CA GLY A 17 26.31 10.97 -20.44
C GLY A 17 27.31 11.80 -21.26
N PRO A 18 28.11 11.22 -22.17
CA PRO A 18 29.01 12.02 -23.01
C PRO A 18 28.28 12.82 -24.12
N TYR A 19 27.01 12.51 -24.38
CA TYR A 19 26.26 13.09 -25.49
C TYR A 19 25.18 14.09 -25.05
N HIS A 20 24.67 13.99 -23.82
CA HIS A 20 23.54 14.77 -23.34
C HIS A 20 23.76 15.35 -21.93
N GLU A 21 23.57 16.66 -21.79
CA GLU A 21 23.78 17.40 -20.54
C GLU A 21 22.97 16.84 -19.36
N LYS A 22 21.71 16.42 -19.59
CA LYS A 22 20.83 15.85 -18.55
C LYS A 22 21.31 14.51 -17.99
N PHE A 23 22.19 13.80 -18.69
CA PHE A 23 22.76 12.53 -18.23
C PHE A 23 24.22 12.70 -17.82
N ARG A 24 24.69 13.91 -17.55
CA ARG A 24 26.10 14.13 -17.17
C ARG A 24 26.40 13.64 -15.76
N SER A 25 25.44 13.77 -14.85
CA SER A 25 25.50 13.22 -13.49
C SER A 25 24.31 12.29 -13.23
N LEU A 26 24.46 11.38 -12.27
CA LEU A 26 23.36 10.52 -11.83
C LEU A 26 22.19 11.31 -11.25
N ASP A 27 22.47 12.45 -10.62
CA ASP A 27 21.47 13.33 -10.01
C ASP A 27 20.55 13.95 -11.07
N THR A 28 21.15 14.66 -12.05
CA THR A 28 20.41 15.25 -13.19
C THR A 28 19.75 14.19 -14.07
N GLY A 29 20.37 13.01 -14.20
CA GLY A 29 19.80 11.86 -14.90
C GLY A 29 18.57 11.30 -14.18
N SER A 30 18.58 11.30 -12.85
CA SER A 30 17.44 10.88 -12.03
C SER A 30 16.31 11.90 -12.09
N GLU A 31 16.61 13.20 -12.01
CA GLU A 31 15.62 14.26 -12.23
C GLU A 31 14.96 14.13 -13.62
N CYS A 32 15.76 13.87 -14.65
CA CYS A 32 15.27 13.65 -16.01
C CYS A 32 14.32 12.45 -16.10
N LEU A 33 14.73 11.29 -15.57
CA LEU A 33 13.90 10.09 -15.58
C LEU A 33 12.62 10.26 -14.75
N PHE A 34 12.68 10.98 -13.63
CA PHE A 34 11.51 11.29 -12.82
C PHE A 34 10.54 12.21 -13.57
N SER A 35 11.00 13.29 -14.20
CA SER A 35 10.17 14.15 -15.04
C SER A 35 9.58 13.40 -16.25
N LEU A 36 10.30 12.41 -16.78
CA LEU A 36 9.83 11.51 -17.85
C LEU A 36 8.67 10.62 -17.40
N ILE A 37 8.72 10.07 -16.19
CA ILE A 37 7.61 9.28 -15.61
C ILE A 37 6.35 10.14 -15.48
N ASN A 38 6.50 11.43 -15.15
CA ASN A 38 5.40 12.38 -15.00
C ASN A 38 4.94 13.01 -16.32
N GLY A 39 5.67 12.81 -17.43
CA GLY A 39 5.30 13.27 -18.76
C GLY A 39 5.75 14.69 -19.15
N ASP A 40 6.71 15.29 -18.44
CA ASP A 40 7.05 16.73 -18.59
C ASP A 40 8.16 17.02 -19.63
N ASP A 41 9.25 16.23 -19.68
CA ASP A 41 10.47 16.60 -20.46
C ASP A 41 10.80 15.64 -21.64
N MET A 42 9.78 15.04 -22.29
CA MET A 42 9.99 14.03 -23.36
C MET A 42 10.62 14.60 -24.65
N PHE A 43 10.22 15.79 -25.10
CA PHE A 43 10.58 16.32 -26.43
C PHE A 43 11.98 17.00 -26.51
N PRO A 44 12.41 17.81 -25.52
CA PRO A 44 13.70 18.51 -25.57
C PRO A 44 14.90 17.56 -25.59
N THR A 45 14.79 16.43 -24.88
CA THR A 45 15.81 15.38 -24.77
C THR A 45 16.20 14.79 -26.14
N PHE A 46 15.23 14.65 -27.06
CA PHE A 46 15.48 14.12 -28.41
C PHE A 46 16.09 15.15 -29.37
N LYS A 47 15.78 16.44 -29.18
CA LYS A 47 16.20 17.50 -30.10
C LYS A 47 17.71 17.74 -30.03
N ASN A 48 18.28 17.67 -28.82
CA ASN A 48 19.70 17.90 -28.58
C ASN A 48 20.61 16.75 -29.07
N MET A 49 20.08 15.53 -29.23
CA MET A 49 20.90 14.36 -29.62
C MET A 49 21.08 14.16 -31.13
N LYS A 50 20.28 14.82 -31.97
CA LYS A 50 20.29 14.59 -33.44
C LYS A 50 21.63 14.98 -34.11
N GLN A 51 22.47 15.78 -33.44
CA GLN A 51 23.64 16.40 -34.06
C GLN A 51 24.96 15.64 -33.89
N LYS A 52 25.04 14.60 -33.04
CA LYS A 52 26.34 13.97 -32.71
C LYS A 52 26.58 12.59 -33.34
N SER A 53 25.59 11.68 -33.34
CA SER A 53 25.75 10.32 -33.90
C SER A 53 24.40 9.64 -34.17
N ARG A 54 24.28 8.96 -35.32
CA ARG A 54 23.05 8.23 -35.72
C ARG A 54 22.75 7.03 -34.81
N LEU A 55 23.77 6.29 -34.37
CA LEU A 55 23.58 5.11 -33.51
C LEU A 55 23.07 5.52 -32.12
N VAL A 56 23.69 6.54 -31.53
CA VAL A 56 23.28 7.10 -30.23
C VAL A 56 21.85 7.67 -30.32
N TRP A 57 21.50 8.28 -31.45
CA TRP A 57 20.15 8.77 -31.69
C TRP A 57 19.09 7.66 -31.70
N ILE A 58 19.37 6.53 -32.36
CA ILE A 58 18.47 5.36 -32.36
C ILE A 58 18.39 4.75 -30.97
N PHE A 59 19.54 4.56 -30.31
CA PHE A 59 19.61 4.00 -28.96
C PHE A 59 18.79 4.85 -27.97
N SER A 60 18.95 6.17 -28.01
CA SER A 60 18.20 7.09 -27.16
C SER A 60 16.68 6.98 -27.35
N ARG A 61 16.20 6.87 -28.60
CA ARG A 61 14.78 6.66 -28.90
C ARG A 61 14.25 5.38 -28.28
N VAL A 62 14.96 4.27 -28.50
CA VAL A 62 14.58 2.97 -27.95
C VAL A 62 14.62 2.99 -26.42
N TYR A 63 15.65 3.61 -25.83
CA TYR A 63 15.82 3.75 -24.39
C TYR A 63 14.67 4.55 -23.76
N ILE A 64 14.35 5.74 -24.27
CA ILE A 64 13.27 6.56 -23.70
C ILE A 64 11.90 5.92 -23.93
N TYR A 65 11.64 5.33 -25.11
CA TYR A 65 10.36 4.67 -25.37
C TYR A 65 10.13 3.42 -24.54
N SER A 66 11.17 2.60 -24.35
CA SER A 66 11.09 1.44 -23.46
C SER A 66 10.92 1.85 -22.00
N PHE A 67 11.61 2.90 -21.56
CA PHE A 67 11.46 3.44 -20.20
C PHE A 67 10.04 3.96 -19.95
N VAL A 68 9.54 4.84 -20.83
CA VAL A 68 8.21 5.46 -20.69
C VAL A 68 7.11 4.41 -20.78
N SER A 69 7.21 3.46 -21.71
CA SER A 69 6.20 2.42 -21.84
C SER A 69 6.14 1.51 -20.62
N LEU A 70 7.29 1.09 -20.10
CA LEU A 70 7.38 0.23 -18.93
C LEU A 70 6.93 0.95 -17.66
N PHE A 71 7.43 2.17 -17.41
CA PHE A 71 7.13 2.86 -16.16
C PHE A 71 5.71 3.41 -16.12
N ILE A 72 5.24 4.05 -17.20
CA ILE A 72 3.88 4.64 -17.22
C ILE A 72 2.82 3.55 -17.35
N TYR A 73 2.93 2.63 -18.31
CA TYR A 73 1.83 1.69 -18.56
C TYR A 73 1.87 0.44 -17.69
N MET A 74 3.03 -0.03 -17.23
CA MET A 74 3.09 -1.22 -16.38
C MET A 74 3.20 -0.84 -14.90
N ILE A 75 4.19 -0.02 -14.54
CA ILE A 75 4.51 0.24 -13.13
C ILE A 75 3.49 1.20 -12.49
N LEU A 76 3.17 2.34 -13.12
CA LEU A 76 2.16 3.26 -12.55
C LEU A 76 0.79 2.60 -12.48
N SER A 77 0.38 1.86 -13.51
CA SER A 77 -0.87 1.10 -13.49
C SER A 77 -0.89 0.07 -12.36
N LEU A 78 0.21 -0.65 -12.12
CA LEU A 78 0.32 -1.60 -11.01
C LEU A 78 0.21 -0.91 -9.64
N PHE A 79 0.83 0.25 -9.46
CA PHE A 79 0.70 1.02 -8.21
C PHE A 79 -0.75 1.49 -7.98
N ILE A 80 -1.41 2.01 -9.01
CA ILE A 80 -2.81 2.43 -8.93
C ILE A 80 -3.71 1.24 -8.60
N THR A 81 -3.48 0.08 -9.23
CA THR A 81 -4.22 -1.16 -8.94
C THR A 81 -4.01 -1.61 -7.51
N LEU A 82 -2.78 -1.60 -6.99
CA LEU A 82 -2.50 -2.02 -5.61
C LEU A 82 -3.17 -1.10 -4.59
N ILE A 83 -3.11 0.21 -4.80
CA ILE A 83 -3.79 1.19 -3.93
C ILE A 83 -5.32 0.99 -4.01
N THR A 84 -5.86 0.80 -5.21
CA THR A 84 -7.30 0.61 -5.41
C THR A 84 -7.81 -0.68 -4.78
N ASP A 85 -7.04 -1.77 -4.90
CA ASP A 85 -7.38 -3.08 -4.35
C ASP A 85 -7.37 -3.09 -2.81
N THR A 86 -6.33 -2.50 -2.21
CA THR A 86 -6.27 -2.31 -0.75
C THR A 86 -7.38 -1.40 -0.25
N TYR A 87 -7.68 -0.31 -0.96
CA TYR A 87 -8.81 0.56 -0.66
C TYR A 87 -10.15 -0.20 -0.71
N TYR A 88 -10.38 -1.02 -1.74
CA TYR A 88 -11.61 -1.80 -1.87
C TYR A 88 -11.72 -2.84 -0.76
N THR A 89 -10.63 -3.54 -0.43
CA THR A 89 -10.57 -4.52 0.66
C THR A 89 -10.96 -3.90 2.00
N ILE A 90 -10.38 -2.74 2.34
CA ILE A 90 -10.70 -2.02 3.59
C ILE A 90 -12.16 -1.56 3.58
N LYS A 91 -12.64 -1.01 2.47
CA LYS A 91 -14.04 -0.57 2.33
C LYS A 91 -15.02 -1.72 2.53
N GLN A 92 -14.71 -2.90 2.00
CA GLN A 92 -15.53 -4.10 2.17
C GLN A 92 -15.52 -4.58 3.63
N GLN A 93 -14.35 -4.58 4.29
CA GLN A 93 -14.25 -4.91 5.72
C GLN A 93 -15.05 -3.96 6.62
N GLN A 94 -15.15 -2.68 6.26
CA GLN A 94 -15.99 -1.73 7.00
C GLN A 94 -17.49 -2.00 6.80
N GLN A 95 -17.91 -2.42 5.61
CA GLN A 95 -19.32 -2.71 5.30
C GLN A 95 -19.80 -4.06 5.84
N SER A 96 -18.97 -5.10 5.78
CA SER A 96 -19.30 -6.46 6.23
C SER A 96 -19.07 -6.69 7.72
N GLY A 97 -18.59 -5.67 8.45
CA GLY A 97 -18.12 -5.78 9.82
C GLY A 97 -16.64 -6.17 9.86
N ALA A 98 -15.83 -5.42 10.63
CA ALA A 98 -14.40 -5.66 10.73
C ALA A 98 -14.14 -7.12 11.17
N PRO A 99 -13.12 -7.81 10.64
CA PRO A 99 -12.75 -9.14 11.12
C PRO A 99 -12.50 -9.07 12.62
N THR A 100 -13.32 -9.78 13.40
CA THR A 100 -13.19 -9.79 14.84
C THR A 100 -11.87 -10.46 15.20
N SER A 101 -10.92 -9.69 15.72
CA SER A 101 -9.73 -10.28 16.33
C SER A 101 -10.16 -11.10 17.55
N GLU A 102 -9.40 -12.14 17.91
CA GLU A 102 -9.66 -12.94 19.12
C GLU A 102 -9.75 -12.05 20.38
N LEU A 103 -8.99 -10.96 20.43
CA LEU A 103 -9.11 -9.94 21.47
C LEU A 103 -10.47 -9.23 21.45
N GLN A 104 -10.96 -8.83 20.28
CA GLN A 104 -12.27 -8.17 20.15
C GLN A 104 -13.43 -9.11 20.47
N LYS A 105 -13.29 -10.41 20.15
CA LYS A 105 -14.20 -11.47 20.55
C LYS A 105 -14.20 -11.66 22.07
N PHE A 106 -13.02 -11.75 22.67
CA PHE A 106 -12.85 -11.80 24.13
C PHE A 106 -13.44 -10.56 24.83
N LEU A 107 -13.20 -9.36 24.29
CA LEU A 107 -13.72 -8.11 24.84
C LEU A 107 -15.25 -8.03 24.72
N SER A 108 -15.83 -8.58 23.65
CA SER A 108 -17.29 -8.65 23.48
C SER A 108 -17.98 -9.64 24.42
N GLU A 109 -17.24 -10.63 24.92
CA GLU A 109 -17.73 -11.59 25.92
C GLU A 109 -17.75 -10.99 27.34
N CYS A 110 -16.94 -9.96 27.59
CA CYS A 110 -16.96 -9.17 28.82
C CYS A 110 -18.11 -8.14 28.81
N THR A 111 -19.20 -8.43 29.52
CA THR A 111 -20.37 -7.52 29.67
C THR A 111 -20.22 -6.52 30.84
N ASP A 112 -19.01 -6.34 31.36
CA ASP A 112 -18.79 -5.55 32.57
C ASP A 112 -18.54 -4.08 32.23
N LEU A 113 -19.35 -3.17 32.80
CA LEU A 113 -19.11 -1.73 32.66
C LEU A 113 -17.75 -1.36 33.27
N PRO A 114 -16.94 -0.48 32.64
CA PRO A 114 -15.63 -0.07 33.17
C PRO A 114 -15.68 0.56 34.57
N LYS A 115 -16.87 0.98 35.02
CA LYS A 115 -17.13 1.53 36.36
C LYS A 115 -17.65 0.51 37.38
N SER A 116 -17.84 -0.76 37.03
CA SER A 116 -18.49 -1.73 37.95
C SER A 116 -17.59 -2.17 39.12
N GLY A 117 -16.27 -1.96 39.02
CA GLY A 117 -15.31 -2.32 40.08
C GLY A 117 -15.12 -3.83 40.30
N VAL A 118 -15.78 -4.68 39.49
CA VAL A 118 -15.80 -6.15 39.64
C VAL A 118 -14.42 -6.78 39.40
N TYR A 119 -13.52 -6.11 38.68
CA TYR A 119 -12.14 -6.58 38.45
C TYR A 119 -11.26 -6.61 39.72
N ARG A 120 -11.72 -6.01 40.83
CA ARG A 120 -10.99 -5.98 42.12
C ARG A 120 -11.42 -7.10 43.08
N LEU A 121 -12.43 -7.89 42.71
CA LEU A 121 -12.92 -9.00 43.52
C LEU A 121 -12.14 -10.27 43.18
N ASP A 122 -11.47 -10.78 44.21
CA ASP A 122 -10.58 -11.93 44.18
C ASP A 122 -11.22 -13.19 43.59
N LYS A 123 -10.38 -14.02 42.97
CA LYS A 123 -10.63 -15.07 41.96
C LYS A 123 -11.69 -16.14 42.28
N ASN A 124 -12.26 -16.19 43.48
CA ASN A 124 -13.15 -17.26 43.91
C ASN A 124 -14.65 -17.01 43.72
N SER A 125 -15.06 -15.79 43.37
CA SER A 125 -16.50 -15.43 43.31
C SER A 125 -17.09 -15.41 41.90
N CYS A 126 -16.27 -15.31 40.85
CA CYS A 126 -16.76 -15.14 39.47
C CYS A 126 -17.28 -16.45 38.85
N PHE A 127 -16.65 -17.60 39.17
CA PHE A 127 -17.12 -18.90 38.69
C PHE A 127 -18.49 -19.27 39.27
N LEU A 128 -18.76 -18.97 40.53
CA LEU A 128 -20.08 -19.20 41.14
C LEU A 128 -21.12 -18.21 40.64
N ASN A 129 -20.81 -16.91 40.52
CA ASN A 129 -21.83 -15.91 40.22
C ASN A 129 -22.25 -15.87 38.73
N CYS A 130 -21.39 -16.29 37.81
CA CYS A 130 -21.75 -16.45 36.40
C CYS A 130 -22.71 -17.64 36.18
N CYS A 131 -22.50 -18.75 36.90
CA CYS A 131 -23.43 -19.87 36.90
C CYS A 131 -24.76 -19.54 37.60
N ILE A 132 -24.73 -18.76 38.69
CA ILE A 132 -25.94 -18.35 39.42
C ILE A 132 -26.78 -17.34 38.62
N SER A 133 -26.16 -16.42 37.88
CA SER A 133 -26.90 -15.50 37.00
C SER A 133 -27.52 -16.21 35.78
N ARG A 134 -26.84 -17.25 35.23
CA ARG A 134 -27.43 -18.14 34.21
C ARG A 134 -28.58 -18.99 34.75
N CYS A 135 -28.50 -19.50 35.99
CA CYS A 135 -29.60 -20.25 36.62
C CYS A 135 -30.83 -19.38 36.91
N ARG A 136 -30.65 -18.14 37.37
CA ARG A 136 -31.75 -17.20 37.64
C ARG A 136 -32.51 -16.80 36.37
N LYS A 137 -31.81 -16.51 35.27
CA LYS A 137 -32.44 -16.26 33.95
C LYS A 137 -33.12 -17.48 33.33
N ARG A 138 -32.79 -18.70 33.77
CA ARG A 138 -33.47 -19.93 33.34
C ARG A 138 -34.76 -20.16 34.12
N HIS A 139 -34.79 -19.78 35.41
CA HIS A 139 -35.98 -19.92 36.24
C HIS A 139 -37.11 -18.97 35.83
N GLU A 140 -36.79 -17.72 35.47
CA GLU A 140 -37.78 -16.73 35.02
C GLU A 140 -38.44 -17.10 33.68
N ARG A 141 -37.75 -17.84 32.80
CA ARG A 141 -38.32 -18.32 31.54
C ARG A 141 -39.32 -19.47 31.73
N LEU A 142 -39.10 -20.35 32.70
CA LEU A 142 -39.98 -21.49 32.99
C LEU A 142 -41.28 -21.07 33.71
N THR A 143 -41.29 -19.93 34.42
CA THR A 143 -42.49 -19.38 35.07
C THR A 143 -43.35 -18.52 34.15
N SER A 144 -42.90 -18.24 32.92
CA SER A 144 -43.65 -17.46 31.92
C SER A 144 -44.34 -18.32 30.86
N GLU A 145 -44.11 -19.65 30.89
CA GLU A 145 -44.73 -20.63 29.98
C GLU A 145 -45.71 -21.58 30.71
N ALA A 146 -46.12 -21.25 31.94
CA ALA A 146 -47.18 -21.94 32.70
C ALA A 146 -48.41 -21.04 32.84
#